data_AF-A0A957XM46-F1
#
_entry.id   AF-A0A957XM46-F1
#
_cell.length_a   1.000
_cell.length_b   1.000
_cell.length_c   1.000
_cell.angle_alpha   90.00
_cell.angle_beta   90.00
_cell.angle_gamma   90.00
#
_symmetry.space_group_name_H-M   'P 1'
#
loop_
_entity.id
_entity.type
_entity.pdbx_description
1 polymer ?
#
loop_
_entity_poly.entity_id
_entity_poly.type
_entity_poly.pdbx_seq_one_letter_code
_entity_poly.pdbx_strand_id
1 'polypeptide(L)'
;SEDDNVLVQGITGSPYAIGFFGYAYYQENEGALKALSLGGVAPTEESAEDGSYPLSRPLFIYSDATIIAEKPQVGSFINFYLTTVNDEILDVGYFPASEAALGDAKAKLGEALDAAP
;
A
#
# COMPACT_ATOMS: atom_id res chain seq x y z
N SER A 1 -16.78 5.68 8.34
CA SER A 1 -17.46 4.50 8.90
C SER A 1 -16.95 3.34 8.09
N GLU A 2 -15.95 2.66 8.63
CA GLU A 2 -15.11 1.64 8.00
C GLU A 2 -15.68 0.27 8.42
N ASP A 3 -16.91 0.02 7.97
CA ASP A 3 -17.61 -1.22 8.27
C ASP A 3 -17.81 -1.92 6.93
N ASP A 4 -16.77 -2.62 6.48
CA ASP A 4 -16.61 -3.09 5.10
C ASP A 4 -17.70 -4.09 4.69
N ASN A 5 -18.29 -4.76 5.69
CA ASN A 5 -19.50 -5.55 5.51
C ASN A 5 -20.65 -4.73 4.90
N VAL A 6 -20.76 -3.45 5.21
CA VAL A 6 -21.80 -2.56 4.67
C VAL A 6 -21.57 -2.29 3.18
N LEU A 7 -20.32 -2.18 2.73
CA LEU A 7 -20.00 -2.00 1.32
C LEU A 7 -20.27 -3.27 0.51
N VAL A 8 -19.87 -4.44 1.01
CA VAL A 8 -20.17 -5.74 0.39
C VAL A 8 -21.69 -5.96 0.31
N GLN A 9 -22.41 -5.71 1.41
CA GLN A 9 -23.88 -5.78 1.45
C GLN A 9 -24.52 -4.78 0.48
N GLY A 10 -24.00 -3.56 0.37
CA GLY A 10 -24.48 -2.54 -0.56
C GLY A 10 -24.31 -2.95 -2.02
N ILE A 11 -23.16 -3.52 -2.38
CA ILE A 11 -22.86 -3.97 -3.75
C ILE A 11 -23.71 -5.20 -4.11
N THR A 12 -23.77 -6.18 -3.23
CA THR A 12 -24.51 -7.43 -3.46
C THR A 12 -26.03 -7.24 -3.41
N GLY A 13 -26.53 -6.28 -2.62
CA GLY A 13 -27.95 -5.98 -2.46
C GLY A 13 -28.53 -5.05 -3.52
N SER A 14 -27.70 -4.41 -4.35
CA SER A 14 -28.15 -3.42 -5.35
C SER A 14 -27.70 -3.81 -6.76
N PRO A 15 -28.63 -4.21 -7.65
CA PRO A 15 -28.31 -4.50 -9.04
C PRO A 15 -27.56 -3.34 -9.71
N TYR A 16 -26.48 -3.65 -10.42
CA TYR A 16 -25.60 -2.71 -11.13
C TYR A 16 -24.75 -1.80 -10.24
N ALA A 17 -24.70 -2.02 -8.92
CA ALA A 17 -23.79 -1.28 -8.05
C ALA A 17 -22.31 -1.55 -8.40
N ILE A 18 -21.51 -0.50 -8.25
CA ILE A 18 -20.05 -0.54 -8.36
C ILE A 18 -19.49 0.10 -7.09
N GLY A 19 -18.55 -0.58 -6.44
CA GLY A 19 -17.84 -0.07 -5.28
C GLY A 19 -16.36 0.10 -5.55
N PHE A 20 -15.70 0.93 -4.74
CA PHE A 20 -14.26 1.13 -4.73
C PHE A 20 -13.75 0.96 -3.31
N PHE A 21 -12.89 -0.02 -3.08
CA PHE A 21 -12.35 -0.38 -1.77
C PHE A 21 -11.03 -1.17 -1.93
N GLY A 22 -10.32 -1.41 -0.84
CA GLY A 22 -9.01 -2.08 -0.86
C GLY A 22 -9.05 -3.51 -1.40
N TYR A 23 -7.98 -3.93 -2.08
CA TYR A 23 -7.89 -5.25 -2.72
C TYR A 23 -8.06 -6.42 -1.74
N ALA A 24 -7.58 -6.27 -0.50
CA ALA A 24 -7.76 -7.23 0.59
C ALA A 24 -9.22 -7.64 0.80
N TYR A 25 -10.14 -6.68 0.86
CA TYR A 25 -11.56 -6.95 1.06
C TYR A 25 -12.19 -7.68 -0.12
N TYR A 26 -11.67 -7.49 -1.33
CA TYR A 26 -12.10 -8.30 -2.48
C TYR A 26 -11.64 -9.75 -2.30
N GLN A 27 -10.39 -9.99 -1.90
CA GLN A 27 -9.86 -11.35 -1.66
C GLN A 27 -10.67 -12.10 -0.59
N GLU A 28 -11.10 -11.41 0.48
CA GLU A 28 -11.95 -12.01 1.52
C GLU A 28 -13.36 -12.35 1.02
N ASN A 29 -13.80 -11.76 -0.10
CA ASN A 29 -15.17 -11.84 -0.61
C ASN A 29 -15.24 -12.25 -2.09
N GLU A 30 -14.25 -12.97 -2.62
CA GLU A 30 -14.19 -13.36 -4.06
C GLU A 30 -15.42 -14.16 -4.52
N GLY A 31 -16.08 -14.87 -3.60
CA GLY A 31 -17.32 -15.60 -3.88
C GLY A 31 -18.54 -14.70 -4.11
N ALA A 32 -18.50 -13.45 -3.64
CA ALA A 32 -19.62 -12.50 -3.69
C ALA A 32 -19.34 -11.30 -4.59
N LEU A 33 -18.07 -10.98 -4.82
CA LEU A 33 -17.63 -9.78 -5.54
C LEU A 33 -16.87 -10.15 -6.81
N LYS A 34 -16.90 -9.25 -7.78
CA LYS A 34 -16.14 -9.37 -9.02
C LYS A 34 -15.19 -8.18 -9.16
N ALA A 35 -13.89 -8.47 -9.19
CA ALA A 35 -12.90 -7.48 -9.56
C ALA A 35 -13.04 -7.08 -11.05
N LEU A 36 -12.93 -5.78 -11.34
CA LEU A 36 -13.10 -5.25 -12.68
C LEU A 36 -11.75 -4.98 -13.34
N SER A 37 -11.58 -5.45 -14.58
CA SER A 37 -10.47 -5.03 -15.42
C SER A 37 -10.73 -3.63 -16.00
N LEU A 38 -9.71 -2.78 -16.02
CA LEU A 38 -9.77 -1.43 -16.58
C LEU A 38 -8.86 -1.34 -17.79
N GLY A 39 -9.41 -0.99 -18.94
CA GLY A 39 -8.63 -0.93 -20.19
C GLY A 39 -7.99 -2.25 -20.60
N GLY A 40 -8.53 -3.39 -20.15
CA GLY A 40 -7.97 -4.73 -20.40
C GLY A 40 -6.96 -5.19 -19.34
N VAL A 41 -6.61 -4.35 -18.36
CA VAL A 41 -5.69 -4.70 -17.27
C VAL A 41 -6.49 -5.16 -16.05
N ALA A 42 -6.22 -6.36 -15.54
CA ALA A 42 -6.83 -6.89 -14.33
C ALA A 42 -6.10 -6.37 -13.07
N PRO A 43 -6.77 -6.23 -11.92
CA PRO A 43 -6.11 -5.90 -10.66
C PRO A 43 -5.41 -7.14 -10.09
N THR A 44 -4.09 -7.21 -10.28
CA THR A 44 -3.21 -8.25 -9.75
C THR A 44 -2.06 -7.59 -9.00
N GLU A 45 -1.26 -8.38 -8.29
CA GLU A 45 -0.02 -7.90 -7.66
C GLU A 45 0.91 -7.29 -8.73
N GLU A 46 1.14 -8.01 -9.84
CA GLU A 46 1.98 -7.56 -10.95
C GLU A 46 1.52 -6.22 -11.54
N SER A 47 0.22 -6.08 -11.82
CA SER A 47 -0.31 -4.84 -12.42
C SER A 47 -0.41 -3.69 -11.43
N ALA A 48 -0.43 -3.99 -10.14
CA ALA A 48 -0.33 -2.98 -9.09
C ALA A 48 1.12 -2.50 -8.93
N GLU A 49 2.09 -3.40 -8.95
CA GLU A 49 3.53 -3.12 -8.80
C GLU A 49 4.08 -2.33 -9.99
N ASP A 50 3.74 -2.73 -11.22
CA ASP A 50 4.22 -2.05 -12.43
C ASP A 50 3.46 -0.75 -12.76
N GLY A 51 2.40 -0.45 -12.00
CA GLY A 51 1.56 0.74 -12.17
C GLY A 51 0.62 0.69 -13.39
N SER A 52 0.50 -0.45 -14.07
CA SER A 52 -0.36 -0.61 -15.24
C SER A 52 -1.84 -0.67 -14.89
N TYR A 53 -2.21 -1.12 -13.68
CA TYR A 53 -3.59 -1.05 -13.20
C TYR A 53 -3.91 0.40 -12.78
N PRO A 54 -4.85 1.10 -13.45
CA PRO A 54 -5.01 2.56 -13.30
C PRO A 54 -5.41 3.05 -11.90
N LEU A 55 -5.86 2.15 -11.02
CA LEU A 55 -6.28 2.48 -9.66
C LEU A 55 -5.30 1.95 -8.59
N SER A 56 -4.14 1.41 -8.98
CA SER A 56 -3.07 1.11 -8.03
C SER A 56 -2.49 2.39 -7.46
N ARG A 57 -2.10 2.36 -6.18
CA ARG A 57 -1.63 3.54 -5.46
C ARG A 57 -0.47 3.18 -4.52
N PRO A 58 0.73 3.73 -4.73
CA PRO A 58 1.80 3.59 -3.76
C PRO A 58 1.44 4.31 -2.46
N LEU A 59 1.83 3.72 -1.34
CA LEU A 59 1.77 4.35 -0.03
C LEU A 59 3.14 4.92 0.33
N PHE A 60 3.13 6.08 0.96
CA PHE A 60 4.35 6.80 1.32
C PHE A 60 4.39 7.08 2.82
N ILE A 61 5.57 6.95 3.41
CA ILE A 61 5.89 7.46 4.74
C ILE A 61 6.64 8.77 4.57
N TYR A 62 6.21 9.79 5.31
CA TYR A 62 6.85 11.10 5.30
C TYR A 62 7.41 11.41 6.69
N SER A 63 8.61 11.95 6.71
CA SER A 63 9.22 12.52 7.90
C SER A 63 10.11 13.69 7.50
N ASP A 64 10.28 14.62 8.42
CA ASP A 64 11.13 15.78 8.22
C ASP A 64 12.58 15.44 8.61
N ALA A 65 13.56 15.91 7.83
CA ALA A 65 14.97 15.65 8.09
C ALA A 65 15.43 16.21 9.46
N THR A 66 14.89 17.36 9.88
CA THR A 66 15.18 17.93 11.21
C THR A 66 14.63 17.05 12.32
N ILE A 67 13.45 16.45 12.14
CA ILE A 67 12.88 15.51 13.12
C ILE A 67 13.71 14.21 13.19
N ILE A 68 14.16 13.70 12.04
CA ILE A 68 15.05 12.53 12.00
C ILE A 68 16.35 12.82 12.75
N ALA A 69 16.92 14.01 12.59
CA ALA A 69 18.13 14.47 13.28
C ALA A 69 17.93 14.63 14.81
N GLU A 70 16.89 15.37 15.20
CA GLU A 70 16.60 15.67 16.61
C GLU A 70 16.12 14.43 17.39
N LYS A 71 15.49 13.47 16.70
CA LYS A 71 14.90 12.26 17.28
C LYS A 71 15.38 11.02 16.54
N PRO A 72 16.58 10.49 16.85
CA PRO A 72 17.15 9.31 16.18
C PRO A 72 16.25 8.07 16.17
N GLN A 73 15.33 7.94 17.14
CA GLN A 73 14.33 6.88 17.18
C GLN A 73 13.36 6.92 15.99
N VAL A 74 13.10 8.09 15.40
CA VAL A 74 12.27 8.23 14.20
C VAL A 74 12.99 7.64 12.99
N GLY A 75 14.27 7.99 12.79
CA GLY A 75 15.09 7.38 11.74
C GLY A 75 15.24 5.86 11.92
N SER A 76 15.42 5.41 13.17
CA SER A 76 15.50 3.99 13.50
C SER A 76 14.21 3.24 13.16
N PHE A 77 13.05 3.83 13.47
CA PHE A 77 11.75 3.25 13.13
C PHE A 77 11.52 3.18 11.62
N ILE A 78 11.84 4.24 10.88
CA ILE A 78 11.71 4.24 9.41
C ILE A 78 12.65 3.19 8.80
N ASN A 79 13.89 3.07 9.29
CA ASN A 79 14.81 2.03 8.83
C ASN A 79 14.29 0.62 9.12
N PHE A 80 13.74 0.41 10.33
CA PHE A 80 13.08 -0.86 10.69
C PHE A 80 11.93 -1.16 9.72
N TYR A 81 11.01 -0.21 9.54
CA TYR A 81 9.88 -0.35 8.61
C TYR A 81 10.36 -0.72 7.19
N LEU A 82 11.30 0.04 6.62
CA LEU A 82 11.83 -0.24 5.28
C LEU A 82 12.60 -1.57 5.17
N THR A 83 12.99 -2.15 6.30
CA THR A 83 13.69 -3.44 6.35
C THR A 83 12.74 -4.61 6.46
N THR A 84 11.63 -4.45 7.20
CA THR A 84 10.75 -5.57 7.56
C THR A 84 9.36 -5.48 6.94
N VAL A 85 9.00 -4.37 6.28
CA VAL A 85 7.61 -4.16 5.79
C VAL A 85 7.15 -5.33 4.92
N ASN A 86 7.98 -5.81 3.99
CA ASN A 86 7.60 -6.89 3.09
C ASN A 86 7.41 -8.25 3.78
N ASP A 87 7.88 -8.42 5.02
CA ASP A 87 7.68 -9.65 5.78
C ASP A 87 6.24 -9.78 6.30
N GLU A 88 5.53 -8.65 6.47
CA GLU A 88 4.20 -8.59 7.12
C GLU A 88 3.11 -8.02 6.20
N ILE A 89 3.48 -7.38 5.08
CA ILE A 89 2.57 -6.55 4.27
C ILE A 89 1.41 -7.33 3.63
N LEU A 90 1.63 -8.61 3.32
CA LEU A 90 0.63 -9.48 2.72
C LEU A 90 -0.48 -9.84 3.72
N ASP A 91 -0.12 -10.03 4.99
CA ASP A 91 -1.07 -10.38 6.06
C ASP A 91 -2.05 -9.23 6.37
N VAL A 92 -1.66 -7.99 6.02
CA VAL A 92 -2.51 -6.80 6.14
C VAL A 92 -3.13 -6.38 4.80
N GLY A 93 -2.98 -7.19 3.75
CA GLY A 93 -3.74 -7.04 2.51
C GLY A 93 -3.19 -6.01 1.51
N TYR A 94 -1.91 -5.66 1.62
CA TYR A 94 -1.19 -4.81 0.67
C TYR A 94 -0.15 -5.62 -0.10
N PHE A 95 0.22 -5.13 -1.28
CA PHE A 95 1.29 -5.75 -2.06
C PHE A 95 2.67 -5.30 -1.57
N PRO A 96 3.69 -6.17 -1.64
CA PRO A 96 5.07 -5.81 -1.34
C PRO A 96 5.57 -4.62 -2.14
N ALA A 97 6.39 -3.79 -1.51
CA ALA A 97 7.14 -2.77 -2.24
C ALA A 97 8.31 -3.44 -2.97
N SER A 98 8.60 -3.01 -4.19
CA SER A 98 9.73 -3.53 -4.96
C SER A 98 11.07 -3.27 -4.25
N GLU A 99 12.04 -4.15 -4.46
CA GLU A 99 13.39 -3.97 -3.90
C GLU A 99 14.02 -2.64 -4.32
N ALA A 100 13.74 -2.19 -5.55
CA ALA A 100 14.18 -0.90 -6.06
C ALA A 100 13.58 0.26 -5.25
N ALA A 101 12.26 0.25 -5.00
CA ALA A 101 11.60 1.29 -4.22
C ALA A 101 12.11 1.33 -2.76
N LEU A 102 12.32 0.16 -2.14
CA LEU A 102 12.88 0.07 -0.79
C LEU A 102 14.34 0.52 -0.74
N GLY A 103 15.14 0.20 -1.76
CA GLY A 103 16.51 0.67 -1.91
C GLY A 103 16.59 2.19 -2.02
N ASP A 104 15.78 2.79 -2.88
CA ASP A 104 15.69 4.25 -3.04
C ASP A 104 15.24 4.94 -1.75
N ALA A 105 14.27 4.35 -1.03
CA ALA A 105 13.81 4.88 0.25
C ALA A 105 14.90 4.82 1.34
N LYS A 106 15.65 3.72 1.41
CA LYS A 106 16.79 3.57 2.34
C LYS A 106 17.91 4.55 2.02
N ALA A 107 18.22 4.77 0.74
CA ALA A 107 19.20 5.76 0.32
C ALA A 107 18.80 7.18 0.77
N LYS A 108 17.56 7.58 0.52
CA LYS A 108 17.02 8.88 0.98
C LYS A 108 17.03 9.04 2.50
N LEU A 109 16.77 7.96 3.24
CA LEU A 109 16.88 7.97 4.69
C LEU A 109 18.33 8.17 5.15
N GLY A 110 19.29 7.49 4.51
CA GLY A 110 20.72 7.68 4.76
C GLY A 110 21.16 9.12 4.52
N GLU A 111 20.78 9.70 3.37
CA GLU A 111 21.06 11.11 3.06
C GLU A 111 20.47 12.07 4.10
N ALA A 112 19.25 11.82 4.56
CA ALA A 112 18.61 12.64 5.59
C ALA A 112 19.30 12.54 6.97
N LEU A 113 19.85 11.37 7.30
CA LEU A 113 20.64 11.15 8.52
C LEU A 113 22.01 11.83 8.44
N ASP A 114 22.65 11.82 7.27
CA ASP A 114 23.97 12.43 7.05
C ASP A 114 23.91 13.96 6.91
N ALA A 115 22.78 14.50 6.42
CA ALA A 115 22.55 15.94 6.28
C ALA A 115 22.13 16.63 7.59
N ALA A 116 21.94 15.87 8.66
CA ALA A 116 21.65 16.39 9.99
C ALA A 116 22.85 17.20 10.54
N PRO A 117 22.64 18.46 10.98
CA PRO A 117 23.71 19.32 11.50
C PRO A 117 24.30 18.86 12.83
#